data_AF-A0A6L9KF67-F1
#
_entry.id   AF-A0A6L9KF67-F1
#
_cell.length_a   1.000
_cell.length_b   1.000
_cell.length_c   1.000
_cell.angle_alpha   90.00
_cell.angle_beta   90.00
_cell.angle_gamma   90.00
#
_symmetry.space_group_name_H-M   'P 1'
#
loop_
_entity.id
_entity.type
_entity.pdbx_description
1 polymer ?
#
loop_
_entity_poly.entity_id
_entity_poly.type
_entity_poly.pdbx_seq_one_letter_code
_entity_poly.pdbx_strand_id
1 'polypeptide(L)'
;MKTKTTFRIAFLTVFFYSLSFISLQAADITSAQNGAWTATSTWVGGAVPTKDDNVTIATGHTVNYFVSAAIIVDLCTNLIVNGTLQASNTLSTNLLFNIYGSIECNGVIELGQVGPSVTGMIVTYKGTTAALTGTGSVYVKVINLNVQNTNCVVAVPTLNCTHGFYVGSVNSTLTVNAGTTVNVIGFGSILGVVTVAQNGGQATGICSMDISGTINCQSLLLCNNATGTAKSAINVKSGGTLYVSTEVSPLRKAGAAGIIGTVGGTGFVFTVESGGKFNFTSPATDPRLLTISTNDPYDPNLEVIYADGSYINNVLTTTTQTKSMNDINRITYNSSNRTLTFMKPFNAITLYNSVGQIVKSYKNIESSIQIPANCKGICIVRLTNEMNENYSFKLNVVN
;
A
#
# COMPACT_ATOMS: atom_id res chain seq x y z
N MET A 1 9.76 68.85 -4.76
CA MET A 1 8.45 68.49 -5.35
C MET A 1 8.54 67.16 -6.12
N LYS A 2 8.87 66.03 -5.45
CA LYS A 2 8.98 64.67 -6.05
C LYS A 2 8.32 63.56 -5.20
N THR A 3 7.60 63.91 -4.13
CA THR A 3 7.11 62.96 -3.12
C THR A 3 5.74 62.35 -3.43
N LYS A 4 4.90 62.99 -4.26
CA LYS A 4 3.53 62.50 -4.53
C LYS A 4 3.47 61.29 -5.46
N THR A 5 4.41 61.15 -6.40
CA THR A 5 4.41 60.05 -7.38
C THR A 5 4.97 58.76 -6.79
N THR A 6 6.01 58.86 -5.95
CA THR A 6 6.65 57.70 -5.29
C THR A 6 5.72 57.04 -4.28
N PHE A 7 4.88 57.81 -3.57
CA PHE A 7 3.88 57.28 -2.64
C PHE A 7 2.78 56.48 -3.34
N ARG A 8 2.33 56.93 -4.53
CA ARG A 8 1.30 56.23 -5.32
C ARG A 8 1.78 54.90 -5.87
N ILE A 9 3.04 54.83 -6.31
CA ILE A 9 3.63 53.58 -6.82
C ILE A 9 3.84 52.59 -5.66
N ALA A 10 4.39 53.03 -4.53
CA ALA A 10 4.58 52.17 -3.35
C ALA A 10 3.25 51.60 -2.82
N PHE A 11 2.19 52.41 -2.76
CA PHE A 11 0.86 51.96 -2.33
C PHE A 11 0.27 50.91 -3.29
N LEU A 12 0.41 51.11 -4.61
CA LEU A 12 -0.08 50.17 -5.61
C LEU A 12 0.68 48.83 -5.53
N THR A 13 2.01 48.88 -5.35
CA THR A 13 2.84 47.66 -5.22
C THR A 13 2.50 46.87 -3.96
N VAL A 14 2.26 47.54 -2.82
CA VAL A 14 1.81 46.88 -1.58
C VAL A 14 0.41 46.29 -1.74
N PHE A 15 -0.51 46.98 -2.43
CA PHE A 15 -1.84 46.48 -2.72
C PHE A 15 -1.80 45.21 -3.59
N PHE A 16 -1.03 45.22 -4.69
CA PHE A 16 -0.86 44.03 -5.54
C PHE A 16 -0.12 42.88 -4.82
N TYR A 17 0.86 43.17 -3.96
CA TYR A 17 1.48 42.14 -3.11
C TYR A 17 0.48 41.55 -2.11
N SER A 18 -0.41 42.35 -1.52
CA SER A 18 -1.44 41.85 -0.59
C SER A 18 -2.52 41.00 -1.28
N LEU A 19 -2.86 41.31 -2.54
CA LEU A 19 -3.75 40.50 -3.39
C LEU A 19 -3.10 39.20 -3.88
N SER A 20 -1.78 39.09 -3.83
CA SER A 20 -1.03 37.88 -4.22
C SER A 20 -1.11 36.74 -3.19
N PHE A 21 -1.63 37.02 -1.99
CA PHE A 21 -1.74 36.05 -0.88
C PHE A 21 -3.16 35.61 -0.59
N ILE A 22 -4.12 35.79 -1.51
CA ILE A 22 -5.40 35.09 -1.41
C ILE A 22 -5.08 33.62 -1.66
N SER A 23 -4.79 32.89 -0.59
CA SER A 23 -4.75 31.43 -0.64
C SER A 23 -6.10 30.99 -1.17
N LEU A 24 -6.12 30.33 -2.32
CA LEU A 24 -7.27 29.56 -2.78
C LEU A 24 -7.52 28.51 -1.69
N GLN A 25 -8.38 28.84 -0.73
CA GLN A 25 -8.87 27.86 0.22
C GLN A 25 -9.83 26.97 -0.56
N ALA A 26 -9.69 25.66 -0.38
CA ALA A 26 -10.63 24.69 -0.92
C ALA A 26 -12.04 25.10 -0.51
N ALA A 27 -12.94 25.29 -1.49
CA ALA A 27 -14.32 25.59 -1.16
C ALA A 27 -14.98 24.30 -0.65
N ASP A 28 -15.81 24.42 0.38
CA ASP A 28 -16.62 23.30 0.85
C ASP A 28 -17.94 23.27 0.06
N ILE A 29 -18.11 22.27 -0.80
CA ILE A 29 -19.28 22.12 -1.66
C ILE A 29 -20.07 20.88 -1.23
N THR A 30 -21.35 21.08 -0.92
CA THR A 30 -22.26 20.01 -0.50
C THR A 30 -23.34 19.77 -1.56
N SER A 31 -23.75 18.51 -1.76
CA SER A 31 -24.87 18.20 -2.64
C SER A 31 -26.18 18.80 -2.11
N ALA A 32 -26.92 19.50 -2.97
CA ALA A 32 -28.24 20.09 -2.70
C ALA A 32 -29.39 19.10 -2.95
N GLN A 33 -29.19 18.12 -3.83
CA GLN A 33 -30.18 17.09 -4.18
C GLN A 33 -29.50 15.91 -4.89
N ASN A 34 -30.30 14.90 -5.24
CA ASN A 34 -29.91 13.84 -6.17
C ASN A 34 -29.59 14.42 -7.55
N GLY A 35 -28.57 13.88 -8.23
CA GLY A 35 -28.27 14.33 -9.58
C GLY A 35 -26.92 13.88 -10.10
N ALA A 36 -26.58 14.36 -11.31
CA ALA A 36 -25.26 14.14 -11.88
C ALA A 36 -24.24 15.06 -11.19
N TRP A 37 -23.01 14.56 -10.93
CA TRP A 37 -21.92 15.37 -10.41
C TRP A 37 -21.65 16.61 -11.27
N THR A 38 -21.82 16.52 -12.58
CA THR A 38 -21.56 17.62 -13.52
C THR A 38 -22.70 18.63 -13.62
N ALA A 39 -23.86 18.36 -12.99
CA ALA A 39 -24.99 19.29 -13.02
C ALA A 39 -24.85 20.33 -11.90
N THR A 40 -24.90 21.61 -12.25
CA THR A 40 -24.88 22.72 -11.29
C THR A 40 -25.99 22.61 -10.25
N SER A 41 -27.17 22.13 -10.65
CA SER A 41 -28.32 21.93 -9.75
C SER A 41 -28.11 20.85 -8.69
N THR A 42 -27.11 19.98 -8.82
CA THR A 42 -26.77 18.96 -7.81
C THR A 42 -26.11 19.59 -6.59
N TRP A 43 -25.53 20.78 -6.70
CA TRP A 43 -24.66 21.37 -5.69
C TRP A 43 -25.23 22.65 -5.10
N VAL A 44 -25.04 22.84 -3.80
CA VAL A 44 -25.42 24.08 -3.12
C VAL A 44 -24.67 25.25 -3.75
N GLY A 45 -25.40 26.31 -4.10
CA GLY A 45 -24.83 27.49 -4.76
C GLY A 45 -24.63 27.36 -6.28
N GLY A 46 -24.98 26.22 -6.89
CA GLY A 46 -24.90 26.05 -8.34
C GLY A 46 -23.48 25.88 -8.89
N ALA A 47 -22.48 25.67 -8.04
CA ALA A 47 -21.09 25.48 -8.43
C ALA A 47 -20.76 23.98 -8.49
N VAL A 48 -20.27 23.50 -9.64
CA VAL A 48 -19.80 22.12 -9.80
C VAL A 48 -18.43 21.98 -9.14
N PRO A 49 -18.19 20.99 -8.26
CA PRO A 49 -16.89 20.80 -7.64
C PRO A 49 -15.78 20.54 -8.64
N THR A 50 -14.62 21.06 -8.28
CA THR A 50 -13.34 20.88 -8.95
C THR A 50 -12.36 20.15 -8.04
N LYS A 51 -11.19 19.81 -8.58
CA LYS A 51 -10.11 19.14 -7.84
C LYS A 51 -9.62 19.89 -6.60
N ASP A 52 -9.83 21.21 -6.55
CA ASP A 52 -9.34 22.06 -5.47
C ASP A 52 -10.37 22.19 -4.33
N ASP A 53 -11.56 21.61 -4.48
CA ASP A 53 -12.67 21.73 -3.51
C ASP A 53 -12.74 20.54 -2.54
N ASN A 54 -13.33 20.75 -1.36
CA ASN A 54 -13.77 19.67 -0.48
C ASN A 54 -15.24 19.37 -0.78
N VAL A 55 -15.56 18.11 -1.01
CA VAL A 55 -16.91 17.72 -1.45
C VAL A 55 -17.61 16.88 -0.40
N THR A 56 -18.86 17.24 -0.09
CA THR A 56 -19.75 16.44 0.75
C THR A 56 -20.97 15.99 -0.04
N ILE A 57 -21.20 14.68 -0.13
CA ILE A 57 -22.47 14.11 -0.57
C ILE A 57 -23.33 13.91 0.67
N ALA A 58 -24.34 14.76 0.86
CA ALA A 58 -25.20 14.74 2.04
C ALA A 58 -26.04 13.45 2.15
N THR A 59 -26.47 13.14 3.37
CA THR A 59 -27.33 11.98 3.66
C THR A 59 -28.62 12.02 2.82
N GLY A 60 -29.00 10.88 2.27
CA GLY A 60 -30.18 10.76 1.42
C GLY A 60 -29.98 11.23 -0.02
N HIS A 61 -28.83 11.84 -0.35
CA HIS A 61 -28.50 12.20 -1.72
C HIS A 61 -27.74 11.08 -2.45
N THR A 62 -28.11 10.81 -3.69
CA THR A 62 -27.37 9.98 -4.65
C THR A 62 -26.78 10.89 -5.72
N VAL A 63 -25.45 10.95 -5.77
CA VAL A 63 -24.71 11.68 -6.80
C VAL A 63 -24.12 10.69 -7.79
N ASN A 64 -24.44 10.91 -9.07
CA ASN A 64 -24.02 10.05 -10.18
C ASN A 64 -22.83 10.69 -10.92
N TYR A 65 -21.75 9.94 -11.09
CA TYR A 65 -20.62 10.33 -11.93
C TYR A 65 -20.47 9.31 -13.06
N PHE A 66 -21.14 9.60 -14.18
CA PHE A 66 -21.08 8.78 -15.38
C PHE A 66 -20.36 9.53 -16.48
N VAL A 67 -19.32 8.89 -17.02
CA VAL A 67 -18.58 9.40 -18.17
C VAL A 67 -18.65 8.40 -19.32
N SER A 68 -18.60 8.93 -20.54
CA SER A 68 -18.66 8.16 -21.78
C SER A 68 -17.32 8.16 -22.53
N ALA A 69 -16.20 8.29 -21.82
CA ALA A 69 -14.85 8.24 -22.35
C ALA A 69 -13.87 7.74 -21.28
N ALA A 70 -12.71 7.21 -21.69
CA ALA A 70 -11.61 6.92 -20.78
C ALA A 70 -11.01 8.24 -20.28
N ILE A 71 -11.54 8.76 -19.17
CA ILE A 71 -11.14 10.05 -18.60
C ILE A 71 -10.44 9.80 -17.28
N ILE A 72 -9.28 10.44 -17.13
CA ILE A 72 -8.65 10.67 -15.83
C ILE A 72 -9.34 11.88 -15.23
N VAL A 73 -10.01 11.69 -14.09
CA VAL A 73 -10.76 12.75 -13.44
C VAL A 73 -10.08 13.13 -12.14
N ASP A 74 -9.59 14.35 -12.07
CA ASP A 74 -9.23 15.02 -10.83
C ASP A 74 -10.51 15.55 -10.18
N LEU A 75 -11.04 14.80 -9.22
CA LEU A 75 -12.42 14.98 -8.76
C LEU A 75 -12.54 16.08 -7.71
N CYS A 76 -11.76 15.96 -6.63
CA CYS A 76 -11.78 16.88 -5.50
C CYS A 76 -10.52 16.71 -4.64
N THR A 77 -10.36 17.62 -3.67
CA THR A 77 -9.33 17.52 -2.65
C THR A 77 -9.73 16.46 -1.62
N ASN A 78 -10.82 16.68 -0.88
CA ASN A 78 -11.37 15.69 0.04
C ASN A 78 -12.79 15.30 -0.39
N LEU A 79 -13.20 14.08 -0.06
CA LEU A 79 -14.55 13.56 -0.35
C LEU A 79 -15.17 12.98 0.91
N ILE A 80 -16.31 13.53 1.34
CA ILE A 80 -17.15 12.99 2.41
C ILE A 80 -18.43 12.45 1.76
N VAL A 81 -18.71 11.16 1.93
CA VAL A 81 -19.90 10.49 1.39
C VAL A 81 -20.79 10.05 2.55
N ASN A 82 -21.80 10.85 2.87
CA ASN A 82 -22.85 10.50 3.84
C ASN A 82 -24.10 9.91 3.16
N GLY A 83 -24.28 10.17 1.86
CA GLY A 83 -25.30 9.55 1.00
C GLY A 83 -24.71 8.43 0.14
N THR A 84 -24.97 8.49 -1.17
CA THR A 84 -24.45 7.52 -2.15
C THR A 84 -23.68 8.22 -3.27
N LEU A 85 -22.47 7.73 -3.55
CA LEU A 85 -21.73 8.05 -4.78
C LEU A 85 -21.81 6.84 -5.72
N GLN A 86 -22.45 7.04 -6.86
CA GLN A 86 -22.51 6.06 -7.95
C GLN A 86 -21.57 6.49 -9.07
N ALA A 87 -20.51 5.74 -9.31
CA ALA A 87 -19.51 6.09 -10.33
C ALA A 87 -19.23 4.92 -11.26
N SER A 88 -19.33 5.17 -12.57
CA SER A 88 -19.00 4.17 -13.59
C SER A 88 -18.65 4.81 -14.93
N ASN A 89 -17.86 4.09 -15.74
CA ASN A 89 -17.69 4.41 -17.14
C ASN A 89 -18.75 3.66 -17.96
N THR A 90 -19.45 4.35 -18.86
CA THR A 90 -20.41 3.70 -19.77
C THR A 90 -19.71 2.98 -20.93
N LEU A 91 -18.41 3.21 -21.12
CA LEU A 91 -17.55 2.44 -22.00
C LEU A 91 -16.87 1.29 -21.23
N SER A 92 -16.45 0.26 -21.98
CA SER A 92 -15.55 -0.83 -21.53
C SER A 92 -14.13 -0.36 -21.19
N THR A 93 -13.98 0.80 -20.54
CA THR A 93 -12.72 1.38 -20.08
C THR A 93 -12.81 1.83 -18.62
N ASN A 94 -11.72 1.69 -17.85
CA ASN A 94 -11.69 2.08 -16.43
C ASN A 94 -12.06 3.56 -16.24
N LEU A 95 -12.76 3.85 -15.15
CA LEU A 95 -12.93 5.21 -14.65
C LEU A 95 -11.85 5.50 -13.60
N LEU A 96 -10.95 6.45 -13.88
CA LEU A 96 -9.86 6.82 -12.95
C LEU A 96 -10.29 8.02 -12.10
N PHE A 97 -10.54 7.75 -10.82
CA PHE A 97 -10.94 8.71 -9.79
C PHE A 97 -9.74 9.17 -9.00
N ASN A 98 -9.22 10.36 -9.31
CA ASN A 98 -8.13 10.96 -8.56
C ASN A 98 -8.69 11.81 -7.41
N ILE A 99 -8.25 11.50 -6.19
CA ILE A 99 -8.54 12.27 -4.98
C ILE A 99 -7.21 12.78 -4.42
N TYR A 100 -7.10 14.09 -4.17
CA TYR A 100 -5.83 14.69 -3.73
C TYR A 100 -5.58 14.54 -2.22
N GLY A 101 -6.62 14.34 -1.42
CA GLY A 101 -6.58 14.12 0.02
C GLY A 101 -7.23 12.79 0.39
N SER A 102 -8.24 12.84 1.25
CA SER A 102 -8.88 11.65 1.84
C SER A 102 -10.34 11.47 1.41
N ILE A 103 -10.81 10.23 1.54
CA ILE A 103 -12.21 9.86 1.43
C ILE A 103 -12.71 9.43 2.81
N GLU A 104 -13.78 10.07 3.28
CA GLU A 104 -14.58 9.62 4.41
C GLU A 104 -15.92 9.08 3.89
N CYS A 105 -16.12 7.76 3.93
CA CYS A 105 -17.32 7.09 3.47
C CYS A 105 -18.17 6.64 4.67
N ASN A 106 -19.22 7.39 4.99
CA ASN A 106 -20.22 7.04 6.00
C ASN A 106 -21.49 6.41 5.40
N GLY A 107 -21.71 6.61 4.10
CA GLY A 107 -22.78 6.00 3.31
C GLY A 107 -22.26 4.91 2.38
N VAL A 108 -22.51 5.03 1.07
CA VAL A 108 -22.12 4.03 0.07
C VAL A 108 -21.36 4.67 -1.08
N ILE A 109 -20.22 4.08 -1.43
CA ILE A 109 -19.54 4.33 -2.72
C ILE A 109 -19.68 3.06 -3.54
N GLU A 110 -20.31 3.13 -4.70
CA GLU A 110 -20.57 1.95 -5.53
C GLU A 110 -20.40 2.18 -7.03
N LEU A 111 -20.32 1.07 -7.75
CA LEU A 111 -20.36 1.07 -9.21
C LEU A 111 -21.80 1.33 -9.64
N GLY A 112 -22.05 2.52 -10.20
CA GLY A 112 -23.42 2.97 -10.47
C GLY A 112 -24.15 2.26 -11.62
N GLN A 113 -23.48 1.42 -12.40
CA GLN A 113 -24.13 0.65 -13.46
C GLN A 113 -23.70 -0.81 -13.48
N VAL A 114 -24.67 -1.69 -13.70
CA VAL A 114 -24.48 -3.12 -13.98
C VAL A 114 -24.75 -3.33 -15.46
N GLY A 115 -23.72 -3.61 -16.25
CA GLY A 115 -23.84 -3.82 -17.69
C GLY A 115 -22.62 -4.55 -18.24
N PRO A 116 -22.72 -5.22 -19.41
CA PRO A 116 -21.64 -6.06 -19.96
C PRO A 116 -20.36 -5.28 -20.29
N SER A 117 -20.45 -3.95 -20.33
CA SER A 117 -19.38 -3.02 -20.68
C SER A 117 -18.94 -2.12 -19.52
N VAL A 118 -19.51 -2.25 -18.32
CA VAL A 118 -19.13 -1.36 -17.22
C VAL A 118 -17.79 -1.78 -16.67
N THR A 119 -16.80 -0.92 -16.82
CA THR A 119 -15.51 -1.12 -16.18
C THR A 119 -15.52 -0.40 -14.84
N GLY A 120 -15.16 -1.10 -13.77
CA GLY A 120 -15.27 -0.54 -12.43
C GLY A 120 -14.33 0.65 -12.16
N MET A 121 -14.63 1.37 -11.07
CA MET A 121 -13.91 2.56 -10.60
C MET A 121 -12.53 2.23 -10.04
N ILE A 122 -11.51 2.94 -10.51
CA ILE A 122 -10.15 2.92 -9.94
C ILE A 122 -9.99 4.19 -9.10
N VAL A 123 -9.90 4.07 -7.79
CA VAL A 123 -9.57 5.20 -6.91
C VAL A 123 -8.06 5.31 -6.82
N THR A 124 -7.54 6.47 -7.21
CA THR A 124 -6.12 6.83 -7.14
C THR A 124 -5.94 7.98 -6.18
N TYR A 125 -5.17 7.78 -5.13
CA TYR A 125 -4.78 8.87 -4.23
C TYR A 125 -3.60 9.64 -4.82
N LYS A 126 -3.74 10.97 -4.89
CA LYS A 126 -2.74 11.90 -5.40
C LYS A 126 -2.00 12.68 -4.29
N GLY A 127 -2.48 12.58 -3.05
CA GLY A 127 -1.81 13.16 -1.89
C GLY A 127 -0.69 12.28 -1.33
N THR A 128 0.24 12.91 -0.61
CA THR A 128 1.25 12.21 0.20
C THR A 128 0.67 11.69 1.52
N THR A 129 -0.46 12.23 1.96
CA THR A 129 -1.26 11.69 3.08
C THR A 129 -2.67 11.48 2.56
N ALA A 130 -3.18 10.26 2.70
CA ALA A 130 -4.50 9.87 2.26
C ALA A 130 -5.16 8.94 3.28
N ALA A 131 -6.47 8.87 3.24
CA ALA A 131 -7.22 7.88 4.00
C ALA A 131 -8.49 7.49 3.27
N LEU A 132 -8.93 6.25 3.47
CA LEU A 132 -10.27 5.76 3.20
C LEU A 132 -10.90 5.34 4.53
N THR A 133 -11.64 6.24 5.16
CA THR A 133 -12.19 6.06 6.52
C THR A 133 -13.72 6.11 6.49
N GLY A 134 -14.35 5.87 7.63
CA GLY A 134 -15.79 6.06 7.83
C GLY A 134 -16.52 4.76 8.17
N THR A 135 -17.83 4.83 8.33
CA THR A 135 -18.66 3.69 8.77
C THR A 135 -19.40 2.97 7.64
N GLY A 136 -19.22 3.44 6.40
CA GLY A 136 -19.95 3.00 5.23
C GLY A 136 -19.32 1.80 4.51
N SER A 137 -19.79 1.58 3.28
CA SER A 137 -19.33 0.50 2.40
C SER A 137 -18.80 1.05 1.08
N VAL A 138 -17.69 0.48 0.63
CA VAL A 138 -17.00 0.94 -0.59
C VAL A 138 -16.87 -0.22 -1.57
N TYR A 139 -17.32 -0.03 -2.80
CA TYR A 139 -17.23 -0.97 -3.90
C TYR A 139 -16.49 -0.33 -5.08
N VAL A 140 -15.29 -0.81 -5.34
CA VAL A 140 -14.39 -0.29 -6.37
C VAL A 140 -13.81 -1.44 -7.19
N LYS A 141 -13.16 -1.12 -8.30
CA LYS A 141 -12.33 -2.08 -9.03
C LYS A 141 -10.94 -2.18 -8.40
N VAL A 142 -10.31 -1.03 -8.20
CA VAL A 142 -8.93 -0.94 -7.71
C VAL A 142 -8.79 0.23 -6.73
N ILE A 143 -8.05 0.01 -5.65
CA ILE A 143 -7.37 1.09 -4.91
C ILE A 143 -5.91 1.12 -5.35
N ASN A 144 -5.44 2.28 -5.80
CA ASN A 144 -4.07 2.46 -6.27
C ASN A 144 -3.42 3.67 -5.58
N LEU A 145 -2.28 3.43 -4.91
CA LEU A 145 -1.40 4.52 -4.46
C LEU A 145 -0.36 4.79 -5.55
N ASN A 146 -0.50 5.90 -6.27
CA ASN A 146 0.36 6.24 -7.41
C ASN A 146 1.19 7.52 -7.20
N VAL A 147 1.28 8.02 -5.97
CA VAL A 147 2.11 9.17 -5.62
C VAL A 147 3.21 8.74 -4.67
N GLN A 148 4.43 9.21 -4.93
CA GLN A 148 5.59 8.82 -4.12
C GLN A 148 5.44 9.36 -2.69
N ASN A 149 5.91 8.58 -1.72
CA ASN A 149 5.83 8.88 -0.30
C ASN A 149 4.38 9.04 0.20
N THR A 150 3.42 8.34 -0.41
CA THR A 150 2.04 8.33 0.07
C THR A 150 1.89 7.41 1.26
N ASN A 151 1.43 7.95 2.38
CA ASN A 151 0.90 7.16 3.49
C ASN A 151 -0.63 7.12 3.40
N CYS A 152 -1.19 5.93 3.23
CA CYS A 152 -2.63 5.72 3.13
C CYS A 152 -3.16 4.78 4.20
N VAL A 153 -4.22 5.19 4.89
CA VAL A 153 -4.91 4.35 5.88
C VAL A 153 -6.29 3.96 5.35
N VAL A 154 -6.59 2.66 5.32
CA VAL A 154 -7.93 2.12 5.04
C VAL A 154 -8.56 1.67 6.36
N ALA A 155 -9.65 2.34 6.73
CA ALA A 155 -10.36 2.19 7.99
C ALA A 155 -11.89 2.30 7.78
N VAL A 156 -12.42 1.52 6.83
CA VAL A 156 -13.86 1.33 6.60
C VAL A 156 -14.25 -0.11 6.99
N PRO A 157 -15.46 -0.38 7.52
CA PRO A 157 -15.85 -1.73 7.91
C PRO A 157 -15.73 -2.74 6.76
N THR A 158 -16.12 -2.35 5.54
CA THR A 158 -16.06 -3.20 4.37
C THR A 158 -15.62 -2.44 3.12
N LEU A 159 -14.56 -2.93 2.49
CA LEU A 159 -14.07 -2.50 1.18
C LEU A 159 -14.09 -3.69 0.23
N ASN A 160 -14.83 -3.59 -0.87
CA ASN A 160 -14.86 -4.60 -1.92
C ASN A 160 -14.12 -4.08 -3.16
N CYS A 161 -13.10 -4.81 -3.59
CA CYS A 161 -12.32 -4.57 -4.79
C CYS A 161 -12.56 -5.71 -5.79
N THR A 162 -12.99 -5.40 -7.02
CA THR A 162 -13.24 -6.44 -8.04
C THR A 162 -11.99 -6.90 -8.81
N HIS A 163 -10.85 -6.27 -8.57
CA HIS A 163 -9.61 -6.55 -9.30
C HIS A 163 -8.37 -6.43 -8.42
N GLY A 164 -8.19 -5.31 -7.73
CA GLY A 164 -6.86 -4.95 -7.24
C GLY A 164 -6.85 -4.16 -5.96
N PHE A 165 -5.87 -4.46 -5.11
CA PHE A 165 -5.52 -3.66 -3.96
C PHE A 165 -4.01 -3.43 -3.95
N TYR A 166 -3.59 -2.25 -4.43
CA TYR A 166 -2.22 -2.01 -4.88
C TYR A 166 -1.55 -0.83 -4.19
N VAL A 167 -0.28 -1.04 -3.81
CA VAL A 167 0.66 0.04 -3.53
C VAL A 167 1.68 0.08 -4.66
N GLY A 168 1.60 1.11 -5.50
CA GLY A 168 2.36 1.20 -6.75
C GLY A 168 3.40 2.31 -6.77
N SER A 169 3.67 2.99 -5.67
CA SER A 169 4.46 4.22 -5.66
C SER A 169 5.62 4.16 -4.68
N VAL A 170 6.75 4.77 -5.07
CA VAL A 170 8.01 4.73 -4.32
C VAL A 170 7.81 5.28 -2.90
N ASN A 171 8.32 4.56 -1.90
CA ASN A 171 8.27 4.90 -0.47
C ASN A 171 6.85 5.07 0.08
N SER A 172 5.86 4.44 -0.55
CA SER A 172 4.47 4.52 -0.09
C SER A 172 4.14 3.38 0.85
N THR A 173 3.28 3.68 1.83
CA THR A 173 2.79 2.74 2.83
C THR A 173 1.27 2.73 2.78
N LEU A 174 0.70 1.52 2.80
CA LEU A 174 -0.73 1.32 3.00
C LEU A 174 -0.97 0.58 4.32
N THR A 175 -1.86 1.09 5.15
CA THR A 175 -2.27 0.44 6.39
C THR A 175 -3.74 0.04 6.31
N VAL A 176 -4.04 -1.24 6.50
CA VAL A 176 -5.42 -1.73 6.71
C VAL A 176 -5.65 -1.82 8.21
N ASN A 177 -6.48 -0.92 8.75
CA ASN A 177 -6.72 -0.82 10.18
C ASN A 177 -7.53 -2.01 10.72
N ALA A 178 -7.38 -2.26 12.03
CA ALA A 178 -8.21 -3.21 12.74
C ALA A 178 -9.71 -2.89 12.55
N GLY A 179 -10.53 -3.93 12.45
CA GLY A 179 -11.97 -3.81 12.17
C GLY A 179 -12.33 -3.61 10.69
N THR A 180 -11.36 -3.36 9.81
CA THR A 180 -11.59 -3.29 8.34
C THR A 180 -11.56 -4.69 7.73
N THR A 181 -12.52 -4.98 6.84
CA THR A 181 -12.46 -6.14 5.95
C THR A 181 -12.33 -5.70 4.49
N VAL A 182 -11.24 -6.08 3.84
CA VAL A 182 -11.01 -5.86 2.41
C VAL A 182 -11.24 -7.15 1.64
N ASN A 183 -12.23 -7.19 0.77
CA ASN A 183 -12.50 -8.31 -0.13
C ASN A 183 -12.00 -7.97 -1.53
N VAL A 184 -10.88 -8.56 -1.94
CA VAL A 184 -10.32 -8.45 -3.29
C VAL A 184 -10.72 -9.69 -4.07
N ILE A 185 -11.95 -9.67 -4.58
CA ILE A 185 -12.55 -10.78 -5.32
C ILE A 185 -12.48 -10.48 -6.81
N GLY A 186 -11.90 -11.39 -7.58
CA GLY A 186 -11.86 -11.26 -9.03
C GLY A 186 -13.25 -11.30 -9.66
N PHE A 187 -13.37 -10.80 -10.89
CA PHE A 187 -14.60 -10.87 -11.68
C PHE A 187 -14.34 -11.61 -13.00
N GLY A 188 -15.04 -12.72 -13.21
CA GLY A 188 -14.84 -13.57 -14.39
C GLY A 188 -13.46 -14.24 -14.38
N SER A 189 -12.67 -14.07 -15.44
CA SER A 189 -11.32 -14.62 -15.59
C SER A 189 -10.22 -13.79 -14.91
N ILE A 190 -10.58 -12.62 -14.39
CA ILE A 190 -9.67 -11.71 -13.72
C ILE A 190 -9.57 -12.13 -12.26
N LEU A 191 -8.35 -12.36 -11.76
CA LEU A 191 -8.11 -12.64 -10.34
C LEU A 191 -8.11 -11.35 -9.51
N GLY A 192 -8.64 -11.43 -8.29
CA GLY A 192 -8.52 -10.40 -7.26
C GLY A 192 -7.15 -10.43 -6.61
N VAL A 193 -6.34 -9.41 -6.87
CA VAL A 193 -4.91 -9.39 -6.53
C VAL A 193 -4.58 -8.38 -5.43
N VAL A 194 -3.81 -8.82 -4.42
CA VAL A 194 -3.12 -7.95 -3.46
C VAL A 194 -1.63 -7.91 -3.80
N THR A 195 -1.06 -6.71 -3.86
CA THR A 195 0.39 -6.53 -4.10
C THR A 195 0.87 -5.16 -3.62
N VAL A 196 2.15 -5.08 -3.24
CA VAL A 196 2.87 -3.83 -2.97
C VAL A 196 3.91 -3.51 -4.06
N ALA A 197 3.75 -4.10 -5.23
CA ALA A 197 4.44 -3.69 -6.45
C ALA A 197 3.44 -3.65 -7.60
N GLN A 198 3.44 -2.56 -8.35
CA GLN A 198 2.54 -2.41 -9.48
C GLN A 198 2.86 -3.46 -10.55
N ASN A 199 1.82 -4.20 -10.98
CA ASN A 199 1.78 -4.82 -12.31
C ASN A 199 1.66 -3.67 -13.32
N GLY A 200 2.63 -3.48 -14.22
CA GLY A 200 2.51 -2.43 -15.25
C GLY A 200 3.76 -1.60 -15.58
N GLY A 201 4.90 -1.82 -14.92
CA GLY A 201 6.15 -1.14 -15.28
C GLY A 201 6.22 0.34 -14.84
N GLN A 202 5.38 0.77 -13.90
CA GLN A 202 5.45 2.11 -13.32
C GLN A 202 5.86 2.00 -11.83
N ALA A 203 6.89 2.79 -11.48
CA ALA A 203 7.60 2.89 -10.20
C ALA A 203 8.61 1.78 -9.81
N THR A 204 9.87 2.19 -9.75
CA THR A 204 11.03 1.49 -9.16
C THR A 204 11.16 1.89 -7.69
N GLY A 205 10.35 1.35 -6.80
CA GLY A 205 10.33 1.82 -5.41
C GLY A 205 9.97 0.79 -4.36
N ILE A 206 10.39 1.08 -3.14
CA ILE A 206 10.10 0.30 -1.94
C ILE A 206 8.73 0.69 -1.44
N CYS A 207 7.83 -0.27 -1.30
CA CYS A 207 6.49 -0.03 -0.78
C CYS A 207 6.21 -0.96 0.38
N SER A 208 5.35 -0.56 1.30
CA SER A 208 4.90 -1.43 2.37
C SER A 208 3.38 -1.49 2.49
N MET A 209 2.88 -2.63 2.96
CA MET A 209 1.50 -2.78 3.40
C MET A 209 1.48 -3.43 4.78
N ASP A 210 0.83 -2.77 5.72
CA ASP A 210 0.61 -3.26 7.07
C ASP A 210 -0.87 -3.65 7.25
N ILE A 211 -1.11 -4.90 7.63
CA ILE A 211 -2.45 -5.47 7.72
C ILE A 211 -2.78 -5.74 9.18
N SER A 212 -3.56 -4.86 9.80
CA SER A 212 -4.13 -5.03 11.14
C SER A 212 -5.61 -5.45 11.11
N GLY A 213 -6.29 -5.26 9.97
CA GLY A 213 -7.63 -5.78 9.68
C GLY A 213 -7.61 -7.14 8.98
N THR A 214 -8.63 -7.42 8.20
CA THR A 214 -8.77 -8.64 7.39
C THR A 214 -8.65 -8.31 5.92
N ILE A 215 -7.84 -9.05 5.18
CA ILE A 215 -7.84 -9.04 3.71
C ILE A 215 -8.16 -10.44 3.19
N ASN A 216 -9.17 -10.54 2.35
CA ASN A 216 -9.51 -11.74 1.58
C ASN A 216 -9.14 -11.48 0.12
N CYS A 217 -8.21 -12.24 -0.45
CA CYS A 217 -7.86 -12.12 -1.86
C CYS A 217 -7.76 -13.46 -2.56
N GLN A 218 -7.87 -13.46 -3.88
CA GLN A 218 -7.61 -14.66 -4.68
C GLN A 218 -6.10 -14.87 -4.86
N SER A 219 -5.39 -13.82 -5.24
CA SER A 219 -3.95 -13.89 -5.47
C SER A 219 -3.17 -12.88 -4.64
N LEU A 220 -2.05 -13.35 -4.09
CA LEU A 220 -1.05 -12.53 -3.42
C LEU A 220 0.21 -12.52 -4.28
N LEU A 221 0.62 -11.34 -4.77
CA LEU A 221 1.87 -11.20 -5.50
C LEU A 221 2.94 -10.60 -4.58
N LEU A 222 4.03 -11.34 -4.40
CA LEU A 222 5.17 -11.01 -3.54
C LEU A 222 6.36 -10.57 -4.40
N CYS A 223 6.12 -9.61 -5.30
CA CYS A 223 7.13 -9.13 -6.24
C CYS A 223 7.54 -7.68 -5.95
N ASN A 224 8.71 -7.27 -6.44
CA ASN A 224 9.21 -5.91 -6.32
C ASN A 224 9.90 -5.48 -7.62
N ASN A 225 9.72 -4.23 -8.04
CA ASN A 225 10.40 -3.64 -9.20
C ASN A 225 11.55 -2.70 -8.84
N ALA A 226 11.81 -2.48 -7.55
CA ALA A 226 12.90 -1.64 -7.10
C ALA A 226 14.27 -2.17 -7.55
N THR A 227 15.17 -1.25 -7.85
CA THR A 227 16.61 -1.51 -8.04
C THR A 227 17.36 -1.17 -6.75
N GLY A 228 18.49 -1.83 -6.49
CA GLY A 228 19.28 -1.62 -5.27
C GLY A 228 19.16 -2.74 -4.23
N THR A 229 19.05 -2.38 -2.94
CA THR A 229 19.12 -3.34 -1.82
C THR A 229 17.89 -3.38 -0.92
N ALA A 230 16.98 -2.41 -1.04
CA ALA A 230 15.86 -2.25 -0.14
C ALA A 230 14.58 -2.91 -0.69
N LYS A 231 13.83 -3.62 0.14
CA LYS A 231 12.76 -4.54 -0.25
C LYS A 231 11.38 -3.99 0.07
N SER A 232 10.41 -4.19 -0.83
CA SER A 232 9.00 -4.00 -0.49
C SER A 232 8.53 -5.03 0.53
N ALA A 233 7.48 -4.71 1.28
CA ALA A 233 7.02 -5.57 2.36
C ALA A 233 5.50 -5.68 2.46
N ILE A 234 5.02 -6.86 2.84
CA ILE A 234 3.67 -7.06 3.39
C ILE A 234 3.84 -7.63 4.79
N ASN A 235 3.28 -6.93 5.79
CA ASN A 235 3.30 -7.33 7.18
C ASN A 235 1.88 -7.61 7.66
N VAL A 236 1.57 -8.86 7.98
CA VAL A 236 0.36 -9.22 8.73
C VAL A 236 0.64 -8.96 10.20
N LYS A 237 0.08 -7.88 10.72
CA LYS A 237 0.30 -7.39 12.09
C LYS A 237 -0.47 -8.24 13.10
N SER A 238 -0.17 -8.06 14.39
CA SER A 238 -0.92 -8.70 15.47
C SER A 238 -2.43 -8.38 15.36
N GLY A 239 -3.28 -9.41 15.41
CA GLY A 239 -4.73 -9.29 15.22
C GLY A 239 -5.18 -9.22 13.75
N GLY A 240 -4.27 -8.94 12.82
CA GLY A 240 -4.54 -8.91 11.38
C GLY A 240 -4.68 -10.31 10.78
N THR A 241 -5.44 -10.41 9.70
CA THR A 241 -5.67 -11.66 8.97
C THR A 241 -5.52 -11.44 7.46
N LEU A 242 -4.77 -12.31 6.79
CA LEU A 242 -4.67 -12.37 5.33
C LEU A 242 -5.09 -13.76 4.84
N TYR A 243 -6.10 -13.82 3.97
CA TYR A 243 -6.60 -15.03 3.34
C TYR A 243 -6.34 -15.03 1.84
N VAL A 244 -5.71 -16.09 1.31
CA VAL A 244 -5.37 -16.24 -0.11
C VAL A 244 -5.96 -17.53 -0.68
N SER A 245 -6.88 -17.43 -1.62
CA SER A 245 -7.63 -18.62 -2.07
C SER A 245 -7.10 -19.31 -3.31
N THR A 246 -6.31 -18.62 -4.14
CA THR A 246 -5.93 -19.11 -5.48
C THR A 246 -4.42 -19.22 -5.65
N GLU A 247 -3.65 -18.16 -5.39
CA GLU A 247 -2.22 -18.17 -5.73
C GLU A 247 -1.41 -17.27 -4.81
N VAL A 248 -0.23 -17.75 -4.41
CA VAL A 248 0.85 -16.91 -3.87
C VAL A 248 2.00 -17.00 -4.85
N SER A 249 2.47 -15.88 -5.37
CA SER A 249 3.48 -15.89 -6.45
C SER A 249 4.51 -14.77 -6.28
N PRO A 250 5.80 -15.06 -6.46
CA PRO A 250 6.84 -14.03 -6.54
C PRO A 250 6.97 -13.50 -7.98
N LEU A 251 6.27 -14.11 -8.95
CA LEU A 251 6.40 -13.76 -10.35
C LEU A 251 5.71 -12.43 -10.64
N ARG A 252 6.38 -11.63 -11.46
CA ARG A 252 5.74 -10.52 -12.15
C ARG A 252 4.76 -11.11 -13.17
N LYS A 253 3.46 -10.90 -12.95
CA LYS A 253 2.47 -11.11 -14.02
C LYS A 253 2.54 -9.89 -14.95
N ALA A 254 2.66 -10.17 -16.24
CA ALA A 254 3.02 -9.21 -17.28
C ALA A 254 2.29 -7.85 -17.16
N GLY A 255 3.08 -6.78 -17.16
CA GLY A 255 2.59 -5.42 -17.33
C GLY A 255 3.75 -4.53 -17.75
N ALA A 256 3.70 -4.08 -19.01
CA ALA A 256 4.76 -3.52 -19.87
C ALA A 256 5.51 -4.58 -20.71
N ALA A 257 5.53 -4.36 -22.02
CA ALA A 257 5.90 -5.29 -23.08
C ALA A 257 7.23 -6.04 -22.83
N GLY A 258 7.17 -7.38 -22.79
CA GLY A 258 8.34 -8.26 -22.96
C GLY A 258 8.96 -8.86 -21.69
N ILE A 259 8.50 -8.49 -20.49
CA ILE A 259 9.02 -9.06 -19.23
C ILE A 259 7.93 -9.91 -18.56
N ILE A 260 7.72 -11.12 -19.08
CA ILE A 260 6.83 -12.12 -18.48
C ILE A 260 7.70 -13.08 -17.68
N GLY A 261 7.32 -13.35 -16.42
CA GLY A 261 7.94 -14.43 -15.64
C GLY A 261 9.32 -14.11 -15.06
N THR A 262 9.78 -12.86 -15.07
CA THR A 262 11.03 -12.54 -14.36
C THR A 262 10.76 -12.35 -12.88
N VAL A 263 11.34 -13.23 -12.08
CA VAL A 263 11.76 -12.93 -10.72
C VAL A 263 12.83 -11.84 -10.80
N GLY A 264 12.67 -10.74 -10.08
CA GLY A 264 13.64 -9.64 -10.18
C GLY A 264 13.32 -8.49 -9.25
N GLY A 265 14.28 -7.57 -9.14
CA GLY A 265 14.27 -6.46 -8.18
C GLY A 265 15.14 -6.76 -6.96
N THR A 266 15.07 -5.90 -5.96
CA THR A 266 15.84 -6.00 -4.70
C THR A 266 15.35 -7.11 -3.75
N GLY A 267 14.19 -7.70 -4.04
CA GLY A 267 13.50 -8.67 -3.20
C GLY A 267 12.25 -8.14 -2.50
N PHE A 268 11.63 -9.03 -1.75
CA PHE A 268 10.38 -8.82 -1.04
C PHE A 268 10.45 -9.41 0.36
N VAL A 269 9.79 -8.79 1.34
CA VAL A 269 9.68 -9.33 2.70
C VAL A 269 8.20 -9.58 3.02
N PHE A 270 7.83 -10.84 3.23
CA PHE A 270 6.52 -11.22 3.73
C PHE A 270 6.63 -11.63 5.20
N THR A 271 5.89 -10.96 6.07
CA THR A 271 5.91 -11.21 7.52
C THR A 271 4.52 -11.54 8.03
N VAL A 272 4.44 -12.51 8.93
CA VAL A 272 3.32 -12.69 9.86
C VAL A 272 3.83 -12.50 11.29
N GLU A 273 3.39 -11.44 11.96
CA GLU A 273 3.79 -11.10 13.33
C GLU A 273 3.06 -11.97 14.37
N SER A 274 3.51 -11.91 15.62
CA SER A 274 2.86 -12.63 16.73
C SER A 274 1.40 -12.21 16.86
N GLY A 275 0.48 -13.18 16.89
CA GLY A 275 -0.97 -12.96 16.86
C GLY A 275 -1.56 -12.62 15.47
N GLY A 276 -0.73 -12.41 14.45
CA GLY A 276 -1.17 -12.27 13.05
C GLY A 276 -1.53 -13.62 12.44
N LYS A 277 -2.41 -13.61 11.43
CA LYS A 277 -2.93 -14.84 10.79
C LYS A 277 -2.74 -14.81 9.29
N PHE A 278 -2.10 -15.83 8.74
CA PHE A 278 -2.01 -16.04 7.30
C PHE A 278 -2.61 -17.39 6.92
N ASN A 279 -3.66 -17.35 6.11
CA ASN A 279 -4.40 -18.53 5.68
C ASN A 279 -4.38 -18.60 4.16
N PHE A 280 -4.19 -19.80 3.62
CA PHE A 280 -4.22 -20.05 2.20
C PHE A 280 -4.86 -21.41 1.91
N THR A 281 -5.58 -21.52 0.79
CA THR A 281 -6.21 -22.77 0.34
C THR A 281 -5.65 -23.18 -1.01
N SER A 282 -5.53 -24.49 -1.23
CA SER A 282 -5.16 -25.03 -2.54
C SER A 282 -6.05 -24.42 -3.65
N PRO A 283 -5.46 -23.91 -4.76
CA PRO A 283 -4.09 -24.17 -5.21
C PRO A 283 -3.01 -23.21 -4.66
N ALA A 284 -3.34 -22.26 -3.79
CA ALA A 284 -2.34 -21.41 -3.16
C ALA A 284 -1.37 -22.24 -2.30
N THR A 285 -0.09 -21.85 -2.32
CA THR A 285 0.99 -22.55 -1.62
C THR A 285 1.59 -21.70 -0.50
N ASP A 286 2.30 -22.34 0.43
CA ASP A 286 3.07 -21.64 1.45
C ASP A 286 4.20 -20.83 0.76
N PRO A 287 4.28 -19.50 0.92
CA PRO A 287 5.31 -18.70 0.29
C PRO A 287 6.73 -19.09 0.69
N ARG A 288 6.94 -19.81 1.79
CA ARG A 288 8.27 -20.36 2.12
C ARG A 288 8.79 -21.31 1.05
N LEU A 289 7.90 -22.03 0.36
CA LEU A 289 8.29 -22.91 -0.74
C LEU A 289 8.92 -22.12 -1.89
N LEU A 290 8.49 -20.88 -2.11
CA LEU A 290 9.02 -20.01 -3.15
C LEU A 290 10.46 -19.52 -2.86
N THR A 291 11.00 -19.80 -1.66
CA THR A 291 12.38 -19.46 -1.25
C THR A 291 13.36 -20.64 -1.40
N ILE A 292 12.91 -21.73 -2.04
CA ILE A 292 13.68 -22.97 -2.25
C ILE A 292 13.98 -23.10 -3.74
N SER A 293 15.26 -23.25 -4.08
CA SER A 293 15.74 -23.27 -5.47
C SER A 293 15.21 -24.43 -6.33
N THR A 294 14.64 -25.45 -5.72
CA THR A 294 14.02 -26.60 -6.40
C THR A 294 12.54 -26.39 -6.73
N ASN A 295 11.91 -25.34 -6.21
CA ASN A 295 10.51 -25.04 -6.47
C ASN A 295 10.38 -24.06 -7.63
N ASP A 296 9.28 -24.17 -8.37
CA ASP A 296 8.93 -23.25 -9.46
C ASP A 296 7.59 -22.56 -9.12
N PRO A 297 7.56 -21.23 -8.98
CA PRO A 297 8.69 -20.30 -9.11
C PRO A 297 9.57 -20.19 -7.84
N TYR A 298 10.88 -20.00 -8.05
CA TYR A 298 11.86 -19.69 -7.01
C TYR A 298 12.27 -18.22 -7.04
N ASP A 299 12.23 -17.53 -5.91
CA ASP A 299 12.80 -16.20 -5.74
C ASP A 299 13.92 -16.17 -4.67
N PRO A 300 15.20 -16.00 -5.07
CA PRO A 300 16.33 -15.92 -4.14
C PRO A 300 16.29 -14.67 -3.24
N ASN A 301 15.50 -13.67 -3.59
CA ASN A 301 15.40 -12.40 -2.87
C ASN A 301 14.10 -12.28 -2.07
N LEU A 302 13.20 -13.26 -2.14
CA LEU A 302 12.02 -13.34 -1.28
C LEU A 302 12.41 -13.81 0.12
N GLU A 303 11.97 -13.08 1.12
CA GLU A 303 12.10 -13.44 2.54
C GLU A 303 10.72 -13.65 3.13
N VAL A 304 10.51 -14.80 3.78
CA VAL A 304 9.24 -15.16 4.41
C VAL A 304 9.48 -15.45 5.88
N ILE A 305 8.75 -14.75 6.75
CA ILE A 305 9.01 -14.76 8.18
C ILE A 305 7.70 -14.95 8.94
N TYR A 306 7.59 -16.08 9.63
CA TYR A 306 6.50 -16.37 10.57
C TYR A 306 7.05 -16.24 11.99
N ALA A 307 6.67 -15.17 12.68
CA ALA A 307 7.10 -14.92 14.05
C ALA A 307 6.46 -15.93 15.01
N ASP A 308 7.14 -16.21 16.12
CA ASP A 308 6.57 -17.02 17.20
C ASP A 308 5.24 -16.43 17.69
N GLY A 309 4.23 -17.29 17.83
CA GLY A 309 2.85 -16.90 18.13
C GLY A 309 2.02 -16.44 16.94
N SER A 310 2.52 -16.48 15.70
CA SER A 310 1.70 -16.29 14.49
C SER A 310 0.88 -17.55 14.16
N TYR A 311 -0.22 -17.40 13.42
CA TYR A 311 -1.07 -18.52 12.99
C TYR A 311 -0.99 -18.70 11.47
N ILE A 312 -0.57 -19.88 11.02
CA ILE A 312 -0.49 -20.24 9.60
C ILE A 312 -1.48 -21.37 9.32
N ASN A 313 -2.49 -21.13 8.46
CA ASN A 313 -3.62 -22.05 8.28
C ASN A 313 -4.24 -22.50 9.62
N ASN A 314 -4.46 -21.53 10.51
CA ASN A 314 -4.93 -21.72 11.88
C ASN A 314 -4.02 -22.58 12.81
N VAL A 315 -2.80 -22.92 12.39
CA VAL A 315 -1.82 -23.61 13.23
C VAL A 315 -0.92 -22.57 13.90
N LEU A 316 -0.88 -22.58 15.24
CA LEU A 316 0.02 -21.73 16.02
C LEU A 316 1.48 -22.12 15.76
N THR A 317 2.29 -21.15 15.38
CA THR A 317 3.74 -21.29 15.30
C THR A 317 4.33 -21.15 16.70
N THR A 318 5.10 -22.15 17.14
CA THR A 318 5.73 -22.22 18.49
C THR A 318 7.24 -21.99 18.47
N THR A 319 7.76 -21.65 17.29
CA THR A 319 9.14 -21.27 17.06
C THR A 319 9.10 -20.36 15.85
N THR A 320 9.89 -19.28 15.85
CA THR A 320 10.02 -18.45 14.66
C THR A 320 10.59 -19.31 13.54
N GLN A 321 9.73 -19.74 12.61
CA GLN A 321 10.12 -20.57 11.47
C GLN A 321 10.54 -19.68 10.31
N THR A 322 11.72 -19.08 10.43
CA THR A 322 12.55 -18.83 9.24
C THR A 322 13.04 -20.18 8.72
N LYS A 323 13.24 -20.33 7.40
CA LYS A 323 13.94 -21.48 6.80
C LYS A 323 15.05 -21.91 7.76
N SER A 324 14.90 -23.08 8.40
CA SER A 324 15.74 -23.40 9.55
C SER A 324 17.15 -23.59 9.03
N MET A 325 17.98 -22.66 9.45
CA MET A 325 19.42 -22.75 9.43
C MET A 325 19.85 -23.91 10.32
N ASN A 326 19.69 -25.16 9.88
CA ASN A 326 20.24 -26.28 10.66
C ASN A 326 21.78 -26.15 10.82
N ASP A 327 22.43 -25.32 9.99
CA ASP A 327 23.86 -24.99 10.08
C ASP A 327 24.22 -23.72 10.87
N ILE A 328 23.25 -22.89 11.30
CA ILE A 328 23.51 -21.63 12.04
C ILE A 328 22.91 -21.67 13.46
N ASN A 329 22.88 -22.87 14.04
CA ASN A 329 22.25 -23.16 15.34
C ASN A 329 22.76 -22.42 16.58
N ARG A 330 23.53 -21.32 16.48
CA ARG A 330 23.76 -20.38 17.61
C ARG A 330 24.03 -18.96 17.11
N ILE A 331 22.99 -18.29 16.64
CA ILE A 331 22.94 -16.83 16.69
C ILE A 331 22.33 -16.45 18.03
N THR A 332 23.01 -15.63 18.83
CA THR A 332 22.49 -15.18 20.13
C THR A 332 22.48 -13.66 20.16
N TYR A 333 21.35 -13.07 20.54
CA TYR A 333 21.26 -11.65 20.81
C TYR A 333 21.27 -11.38 22.31
N ASN A 334 22.22 -10.56 22.76
CA ASN A 334 22.24 -10.03 24.11
C ASN A 334 21.67 -8.61 24.08
N SER A 335 20.45 -8.45 24.61
CA SER A 335 19.74 -7.16 24.64
C SER A 335 20.45 -6.12 25.51
N SER A 336 21.07 -6.54 26.62
CA SER A 336 21.73 -5.66 27.59
C SER A 336 22.87 -4.85 26.99
N ASN A 337 23.59 -5.44 26.03
CA ASN A 337 24.72 -4.80 25.35
C ASN A 337 24.54 -4.75 23.83
N ARG A 338 23.33 -5.02 23.33
CA ARG A 338 22.97 -4.99 21.91
C ARG A 338 23.91 -5.77 21.00
N THR A 339 24.45 -6.89 21.48
CA THR A 339 25.41 -7.72 20.72
C THR A 339 24.71 -8.90 20.07
N LEU A 340 24.98 -9.09 18.78
CA LEU A 340 24.59 -10.28 18.05
C LEU A 340 25.83 -11.17 17.87
N THR A 341 25.82 -12.36 18.44
CA THR A 341 26.94 -13.31 18.46
C THR A 341 26.64 -14.49 17.55
N PHE A 342 27.68 -15.04 16.92
CA PHE A 342 27.65 -16.13 15.95
C PHE A 342 28.69 -17.18 16.32
N MET A 343 28.40 -18.45 16.03
CA MET A 343 29.38 -19.54 16.19
C MET A 343 30.36 -19.71 15.03
N LYS A 344 30.01 -19.20 13.85
CA LYS A 344 30.80 -19.31 12.62
C LYS A 344 30.95 -17.92 12.00
N PRO A 345 32.05 -17.70 11.26
CA PRO A 345 32.26 -16.45 10.55
C PRO A 345 31.23 -16.24 9.42
N PHE A 346 30.98 -14.98 9.09
CA PHE A 346 30.15 -14.55 7.98
C PHE A 346 30.91 -13.58 7.07
N ASN A 347 30.80 -13.77 5.76
CA ASN A 347 31.34 -12.85 4.76
C ASN A 347 30.70 -11.46 4.89
N ALA A 348 29.39 -11.41 5.13
CA ALA A 348 28.67 -10.14 5.30
C ALA A 348 27.47 -10.27 6.23
N ILE A 349 27.16 -9.18 6.91
CA ILE A 349 25.91 -9.00 7.66
C ILE A 349 25.30 -7.65 7.30
N THR A 350 24.01 -7.61 6.98
CA THR A 350 23.29 -6.36 6.73
C THR A 350 22.05 -6.29 7.60
N LEU A 351 21.92 -5.20 8.36
CA LEU A 351 20.78 -4.88 9.19
C LEU A 351 19.85 -3.96 8.42
N TYR A 352 18.56 -4.29 8.41
CA TYR A 352 17.50 -3.45 7.87
C TYR A 352 16.51 -3.08 8.97
N ASN A 353 15.93 -1.87 8.91
CA ASN A 353 14.83 -1.50 9.79
C ASN A 353 13.51 -2.13 9.31
N SER A 354 12.42 -1.92 10.06
CA SER A 354 11.10 -2.47 9.75
C SER A 354 10.50 -2.00 8.42
N VAL A 355 11.04 -0.94 7.81
CA VAL A 355 10.63 -0.43 6.49
C VAL A 355 11.60 -0.85 5.37
N GLY A 356 12.53 -1.77 5.64
CA GLY A 356 13.42 -2.35 4.62
C GLY A 356 14.61 -1.48 4.23
N GLN A 357 14.88 -0.38 4.94
CA GLN A 357 16.07 0.45 4.72
C GLN A 357 17.28 -0.14 5.44
N ILE A 358 18.46 -0.10 4.81
CA ILE A 358 19.71 -0.53 5.44
C ILE A 358 20.05 0.40 6.61
N VAL A 359 20.20 -0.20 7.79
CA VAL A 359 20.69 0.47 9.00
C VAL A 359 22.22 0.39 9.06
N LYS A 360 22.79 -0.79 8.79
CA LYS A 360 24.24 -1.02 8.83
C LYS A 360 24.63 -2.27 8.04
N SER A 361 25.79 -2.24 7.41
CA SER A 361 26.43 -3.41 6.80
C SER A 361 27.79 -3.66 7.44
N TYR A 362 28.12 -4.93 7.60
CA TYR A 362 29.37 -5.46 8.12
C TYR A 362 29.95 -6.46 7.12
N LYS A 363 31.29 -6.60 7.11
CA LYS A 363 32.03 -7.55 6.27
C LYS A 363 33.04 -8.30 7.13
N ASN A 364 33.34 -9.55 6.76
CA ASN A 364 34.35 -10.40 7.40
C ASN A 364 34.15 -10.49 8.92
N ILE A 365 32.96 -10.91 9.34
CA ILE A 365 32.60 -11.01 10.75
C ILE A 365 33.04 -12.36 11.30
N GLU A 366 33.90 -12.34 12.33
CA GLU A 366 34.40 -13.58 12.94
C GLU A 366 33.39 -14.20 13.91
N SER A 367 32.82 -13.41 14.83
CA SER A 367 32.04 -13.99 15.94
C SER A 367 30.94 -13.08 16.52
N SER A 368 30.97 -11.76 16.32
CA SER A 368 29.88 -10.91 16.80
C SER A 368 29.83 -9.55 16.11
N ILE A 369 28.67 -8.88 16.21
CA ILE A 369 28.49 -7.48 15.84
C ILE A 369 27.70 -6.73 16.92
N GLN A 370 27.97 -5.42 17.02
CA GLN A 370 27.18 -4.48 17.82
C GLN A 370 26.04 -3.92 17.00
N ILE A 371 24.79 -4.09 17.46
CA ILE A 371 23.60 -3.55 16.81
C ILE A 371 23.50 -2.04 17.09
N PRO A 372 23.50 -1.17 16.07
CA PRO A 372 23.50 0.28 16.24
C PRO A 372 22.35 0.77 17.12
N ALA A 373 22.58 1.76 17.98
CA ALA A 373 21.58 2.30 18.92
C ALA A 373 20.33 2.88 18.23
N ASN A 374 20.46 3.34 16.98
CA ASN A 374 19.35 3.83 16.16
C ASN A 374 18.48 2.69 15.56
N CYS A 375 18.90 1.43 15.69
CA CYS A 375 18.08 0.28 15.32
C CYS A 375 17.11 -0.04 16.48
N LYS A 376 15.84 0.36 16.39
CA LYS A 376 14.84 0.09 17.45
C LYS A 376 13.68 -0.72 16.91
N GLY A 377 13.12 -1.61 17.74
CA GLY A 377 12.02 -2.47 17.35
C GLY A 377 12.48 -3.62 16.44
N ILE A 378 11.71 -3.92 15.40
CA ILE A 378 12.02 -5.03 14.48
C ILE A 378 13.14 -4.63 13.53
N CYS A 379 14.28 -5.31 13.65
CA CYS A 379 15.36 -5.31 12.67
C CYS A 379 15.31 -6.59 11.84
N ILE A 380 15.52 -6.51 10.53
CA ILE A 380 15.77 -7.68 9.69
C ILE A 380 17.28 -7.83 9.56
N VAL A 381 17.82 -8.98 9.91
CA VAL A 381 19.24 -9.29 9.82
C VAL A 381 19.43 -10.23 8.64
N ARG A 382 20.16 -9.78 7.61
CA ARG A 382 20.63 -10.61 6.51
C ARG A 382 22.07 -11.02 6.75
N LEU A 383 22.37 -12.30 6.60
CA LEU A 383 23.70 -12.89 6.71
C LEU A 383 24.12 -13.47 5.36
N THR A 384 25.41 -13.37 5.03
CA THR A 384 26.01 -14.07 3.88
C THR A 384 27.17 -14.91 4.43
N ASN A 385 27.07 -16.23 4.31
CA ASN A 385 28.12 -17.13 4.82
C ASN A 385 29.33 -17.18 3.86
N GLU A 386 30.35 -17.95 4.24
CA GLU A 386 31.58 -18.13 3.46
C GLU A 386 31.34 -18.72 2.06
N MET A 387 30.25 -19.49 1.89
CA MET A 387 29.83 -20.07 0.62
C MET A 387 28.94 -19.12 -0.22
N ASN A 388 28.82 -17.85 0.19
CA ASN A 388 27.95 -16.83 -0.42
C ASN A 388 26.43 -17.14 -0.39
N GLU A 389 26.02 -18.04 0.48
CA GLU A 389 24.61 -18.30 0.73
C GLU A 389 24.03 -17.21 1.63
N ASN A 390 22.82 -16.75 1.29
CA ASN A 390 22.13 -15.69 2.02
C ASN A 390 21.11 -16.28 2.98
N TYR A 391 21.08 -15.72 4.19
CA TYR A 391 20.13 -16.06 5.22
C TYR A 391 19.51 -14.78 5.77
N SER A 392 18.28 -14.83 6.29
CA SER A 392 17.73 -13.71 7.03
C SER A 392 16.86 -14.12 8.21
N PHE A 393 16.77 -13.25 9.21
CA PHE A 393 15.90 -13.43 10.37
C PHE A 393 15.51 -12.08 10.97
N LYS A 394 14.44 -12.07 11.77
CA LYS A 394 14.04 -10.89 12.54
C LYS A 394 14.71 -10.88 13.90
N LEU A 395 15.20 -9.71 14.26
CA LEU A 395 15.75 -9.39 15.56
C LEU A 395 14.87 -8.31 16.19
N ASN A 396 14.19 -8.65 17.29
CA ASN A 396 13.49 -7.64 18.09
C ASN A 396 14.49 -6.93 19.00
N VAL A 397 14.86 -5.70 18.62
CA VAL A 397 15.83 -4.87 19.33
C VAL A 397 15.10 -4.04 20.39
N VAL A 398 15.04 -4.59 21.60
CA VAL A 398 14.54 -3.91 22.81
C VAL A 398 15.58 -2.90 23.31
N ASN A 399 15.10 -1.77 23.87
CA ASN A 399 15.97 -0.76 24.48
C ASN A 399 16.55 -1.23 25.81
#